data_AF-A0A382PHG3-F1
#
_entry.id   AF-A0A382PHG3-F1
#
_cell.length_a   1.000
_cell.length_b   1.000
_cell.length_c   1.000
_cell.angle_alpha   90.00
_cell.angle_beta   90.00
_cell.angle_gamma   90.00
#
_symmetry.space_group_name_H-M   'P 1'
#
loop_
_entity.id
_entity.type
_entity.pdbx_description
1 polymer ?
#
loop_
_entity_poly.entity_id
_entity_poly.type
_entity_poly.pdbx_seq_one_letter_code
_entity_poly.pdbx_strand_id
1 'polypeptide(L)'
;MRNFRGKWYARSRWSDNGNKPEKLTPLRTSSKVTARERLTMVNQVEDEIIELHYKGEKYSFPWMNEDGKRKVEYLTLEGAVEKWLNLRKSQGIASSTIERNRYS
;
A
#
# COMPACT_ATOMS: atom_id res chain seq x y z
N MET A 1 4.02 4.93 17.61
CA MET A 1 4.72 3.71 17.14
C MET A 1 4.30 2.52 18.00
N ARG A 2 4.17 1.33 17.40
CA ARG A 2 3.78 0.09 18.07
C ARG A 2 4.70 -1.06 17.66
N ASN A 3 5.03 -1.96 18.59
CA ASN A 3 5.75 -3.19 18.29
C ASN A 3 4.76 -4.34 18.13
N PHE A 4 4.90 -5.12 17.06
CA PHE A 4 4.18 -6.36 16.86
C PHE A 4 5.17 -7.47 16.54
N ARG A 5 5.31 -8.43 17.47
CA ARG A 5 6.15 -9.64 17.31
C ARG A 5 7.57 -9.31 16.83
N GLY A 6 8.19 -8.28 17.40
CA GLY A 6 9.56 -7.86 17.06
C GLY A 6 9.67 -6.99 15.82
N LYS A 7 8.57 -6.60 15.17
CA LYS A 7 8.54 -5.65 14.05
C LYS A 7 7.90 -4.32 14.49
N TRP A 8 8.48 -3.21 14.04
CA TRP A 8 7.97 -1.88 14.38
C TRP A 8 7.03 -1.33 13.31
N TYR A 9 5.98 -0.65 13.79
CA TYR A 9 4.96 0.01 12.97
C TYR A 9 4.77 1.45 13.44
N ALA A 10 4.75 2.38 12.49
CA ALA A 10 4.26 3.73 12.73
C ALA A 10 2.74 3.71 12.80
N ARG A 11 2.19 4.60 13.61
CA ARG A 11 0.76 4.71 13.86
C ARG A 11 0.34 6.12 13.51
N SER A 12 -0.49 6.24 12.48
CA SER A 12 -1.10 7.50 12.07
C SER A 12 -2.58 7.46 12.41
N ARG A 13 -3.05 8.47 13.15
CA ARG A 13 -4.43 8.56 13.61
C ARG A 13 -4.98 9.93 13.23
N TRP A 14 -6.15 9.96 12.64
CA TRP A 14 -6.82 11.19 12.25
C TRP A 14 -8.29 11.16 12.69
N SER A 15 -8.93 12.32 12.64
CA SER A 15 -10.36 12.47 12.96
C SER A 15 -11.15 12.50 11.67
N ASP A 16 -12.16 11.65 11.57
CA ASP A 16 -13.02 11.55 10.39
C ASP A 16 -14.48 11.48 10.84
N ASN A 17 -15.19 12.61 10.76
CA ASN A 17 -16.61 12.74 11.09
C ASN A 17 -17.04 12.03 12.39
N GLY A 18 -16.26 12.20 13.47
CA GLY A 18 -16.48 11.56 14.78
C GLY A 18 -15.78 10.20 14.97
N ASN A 19 -15.35 9.55 13.89
CA ASN A 19 -14.49 8.37 13.95
C ASN A 19 -13.02 8.76 14.14
N LYS A 20 -12.24 7.88 14.76
CA LYS A 20 -10.79 8.03 14.94
C LYS A 20 -10.06 6.85 14.30
N PRO A 21 -10.12 6.70 12.96
CA PRO A 21 -9.42 5.65 12.26
C PRO A 21 -7.91 5.70 12.51
N GLU A 22 -7.28 4.54 12.34
CA GLU A 22 -5.86 4.36 12.57
C GLU A 22 -5.25 3.57 11.41
N LYS A 23 -4.17 4.11 10.83
CA LYS A 23 -3.32 3.41 9.87
C LYS A 23 -2.04 2.95 10.56
N LEU A 24 -1.72 1.67 10.40
CA LEU A 24 -0.44 1.10 10.77
C LEU A 24 0.46 0.99 9.53
N THR A 25 1.55 1.74 9.52
CA THR A 25 2.55 1.72 8.44
C THR A 25 3.77 0.92 8.91
N PRO A 26 4.18 -0.15 8.21
CA PRO A 26 5.31 -0.96 8.62
C PRO A 26 6.62 -0.18 8.45
N LEU A 27 7.44 -0.14 9.51
CA LEU A 27 8.77 0.48 9.47
C LEU A 27 9.85 -0.48 8.98
N ARG A 28 9.50 -1.75 8.69
CA ARG A 28 10.40 -2.80 8.17
C ARG A 28 11.72 -2.94 8.93
N THR A 29 11.68 -2.85 10.26
CA THR A 29 12.84 -3.06 11.12
C THR A 29 12.42 -3.66 12.45
N SER A 30 13.34 -4.40 13.07
CA SER A 30 13.26 -4.89 14.46
C SER A 30 14.03 -4.01 15.44
N SER A 31 14.99 -3.22 14.97
CA SER A 31 15.76 -2.29 15.80
C SER A 31 14.91 -1.09 16.20
N LYS A 32 14.83 -0.81 17.51
CA LYS A 32 14.10 0.34 18.05
C LYS A 32 14.71 1.68 17.62
N VAL A 33 16.04 1.73 17.44
CA VAL A 33 16.76 2.95 17.04
C VAL A 33 16.39 3.31 15.60
N THR A 34 16.59 2.36 14.66
CA THR A 34 16.20 2.52 13.25
C THR A 34 14.71 2.79 13.09
N ALA A 35 13.88 2.21 13.97
CA ALA A 35 12.44 2.48 13.96
C ALA A 35 12.11 3.95 14.29
N ARG A 36 12.87 4.60 15.18
CA ARG A 36 12.66 6.02 15.51
C ARG A 36 13.06 6.95 14.36
N GLU A 37 14.16 6.65 13.68
CA GLU A 37 14.59 7.40 12.49
C GLU A 37 13.51 7.33 11.40
N ARG A 38 13.05 6.11 11.09
CA ARG A 38 11.99 5.90 10.09
C ARG A 38 10.65 6.46 10.53
N LEU A 39 10.34 6.47 11.83
CA LEU A 39 9.14 7.13 12.36
C LEU A 39 9.17 8.63 12.09
N THR A 40 10.34 9.27 12.19
CA THR A 40 10.48 10.70 11.88
C THR A 40 10.16 10.96 10.42
N MET A 41 10.64 10.11 9.50
CA MET A 41 10.28 10.17 8.08
C MET A 41 8.79 9.97 7.84
N VAL A 42 8.15 9.03 8.56
CA VAL A 42 6.69 8.82 8.47
C VAL A 42 5.93 10.07 8.91
N ASN A 43 6.30 10.66 10.05
CA ASN A 43 5.62 11.83 10.58
C ASN A 43 5.70 13.04 9.63
N GLN A 44 6.79 13.17 8.87
CA GLN A 44 6.94 14.24 7.87
C GLN A 44 5.97 14.12 6.69
N VAL A 45 5.53 12.90 6.36
CA VAL A 45 4.61 12.63 5.24
C VAL A 45 3.30 12.00 5.71
N GLU A 46 2.93 12.23 6.98
CA GLU A 46 1.76 11.61 7.60
C GLU A 46 0.46 12.02 6.88
N ASP A 47 0.32 13.30 6.55
CA ASP A 47 -0.83 13.81 5.81
C ASP A 47 -0.96 13.16 4.42
N GLU A 48 0.16 12.99 3.71
CA GLU A 48 0.20 12.28 2.42
C GLU A 48 -0.24 10.82 2.62
N ILE A 49 0.30 10.10 3.63
CA ILE A 49 -0.12 8.71 3.92
C ILE A 49 -1.63 8.59 4.15
N ILE A 50 -2.22 9.55 4.86
CA ILE A 50 -3.66 9.58 5.15
C ILE A 50 -4.45 9.81 3.85
N GLU A 51 -4.07 10.80 3.05
CA GLU A 51 -4.72 11.11 1.78
C GLU A 51 -4.68 9.91 0.82
N LEU A 52 -3.52 9.28 0.68
CA LEU A 52 -3.33 8.11 -0.18
C LEU A 52 -4.14 6.91 0.31
N HIS A 53 -4.28 6.75 1.63
CA HIS A 53 -5.12 5.72 2.20
C HIS A 53 -6.60 5.91 1.82
N TYR A 54 -7.11 7.14 1.82
CA TYR A 54 -8.47 7.46 1.39
C TYR A 54 -8.69 7.22 -0.10
N LYS A 55 -7.72 7.59 -0.95
CA LYS A 55 -7.78 7.38 -2.40
C LYS A 55 -7.63 5.91 -2.80
N GLY A 56 -7.16 5.05 -1.90
CA GLY A 56 -6.92 3.63 -2.17
C GLY A 56 -5.74 3.37 -3.10
N GLU A 57 -4.85 4.35 -3.24
CA GLU A 57 -3.69 4.28 -4.12
C GLU A 57 -2.52 3.57 -3.41
N LYS A 58 -1.67 2.89 -4.20
CA LYS A 58 -0.55 2.10 -3.69
C LYS A 58 0.76 2.86 -3.81
N TYR A 59 1.52 2.89 -2.71
CA TYR A 59 2.77 3.62 -2.61
C TYR A 59 3.83 2.81 -1.87
N SER A 60 5.08 3.06 -2.23
CA SER A 60 6.26 2.53 -1.55
C SER A 60 7.16 3.69 -1.12
N PHE A 61 7.19 3.95 0.18
CA PHE A 61 8.01 5.00 0.77
C PHE A 61 9.48 4.58 0.90
N PRO A 62 10.43 5.53 1.05
CA PRO A 62 11.86 5.24 1.21
C PRO A 62 12.20 4.18 2.26
N TRP A 63 11.52 4.17 3.41
CA TRP A 63 11.78 3.17 4.46
C TRP A 63 11.16 1.79 4.18
N MET A 64 10.39 1.67 3.10
CA MET A 64 9.73 0.44 2.68
C MET A 64 10.49 -0.30 1.57
N ASN A 65 11.45 0.33 0.89
CA ASN A 65 12.19 -0.29 -0.20
C ASN A 65 13.71 -0.15 0.00
N GLU A 66 14.47 -0.97 -0.73
CA GLU A 66 15.93 -1.00 -0.64
C GLU A 66 16.56 0.24 -1.30
N ASP A 67 15.89 0.79 -2.32
CA ASP A 67 16.38 1.95 -3.07
C ASP A 67 16.34 3.28 -2.29
N GLY A 68 15.65 3.30 -1.14
CA GLY A 68 15.52 4.51 -0.31
C GLY A 68 14.78 5.66 -1.00
N LYS A 69 14.00 5.37 -2.05
CA LYS A 69 13.29 6.37 -2.86
C LYS A 69 11.79 6.15 -2.80
N ARG A 70 11.01 7.23 -2.84
CA ARG A 70 9.55 7.14 -2.98
C ARG A 70 9.23 6.57 -4.37
N LYS A 71 8.43 5.50 -4.42
CA LYS A 71 7.87 4.94 -5.65
C LYS A 71 6.34 4.98 -5.57
N VAL A 72 5.73 5.44 -6.65
CA VAL A 72 4.27 5.44 -6.83
C VAL A 72 3.94 4.23 -7.70
N GLU A 73 3.05 3.36 -7.24
CA GLU A 73 2.55 2.26 -8.08
C GLU A 73 1.37 2.78 -8.92
N TYR A 74 1.65 3.13 -10.17
CA TYR A 74 0.59 3.43 -11.12
C TYR A 74 -0.12 2.15 -11.55
N LEU A 75 -1.45 2.21 -11.68
CA LEU A 75 -2.19 1.16 -12.38
C LEU A 75 -1.81 1.23 -13.85
N THR A 76 -0.96 0.31 -14.30
CA THR A 76 -0.62 0.18 -15.71
C THR A 76 -1.82 -0.37 -16.49
N LEU A 77 -1.90 -0.07 -17.78
CA LEU A 77 -2.92 -0.64 -18.66
C LEU A 77 -2.90 -2.17 -18.60
N GLU A 78 -1.71 -2.76 -18.65
CA GLU A 78 -1.51 -4.21 -18.50
C GLU A 78 -2.08 -4.73 -17.17
N GLY A 79 -1.75 -4.08 -16.05
CA GLY A 79 -2.28 -4.46 -14.73
C GLY A 79 -3.80 -4.29 -14.62
N ALA A 80 -4.39 -3.33 -15.33
CA ALA A 80 -5.84 -3.18 -15.43
C ALA A 80 -6.48 -4.31 -16.25
N VAL A 81 -5.88 -4.68 -17.39
CA VAL A 81 -6.30 -5.81 -18.23
C VAL A 81 -6.24 -7.12 -17.46
N GLU A 82 -5.15 -7.38 -16.74
CA GLU A 82 -5.03 -8.59 -15.92
C GLU A 82 -6.07 -8.65 -14.80
N LYS A 83 -6.32 -7.53 -14.10
CA LYS A 83 -7.39 -7.46 -13.09
C LYS A 83 -8.75 -7.78 -13.71
N TRP A 84 -9.06 -7.22 -14.88
CA TRP A 84 -10.31 -7.48 -15.57
C TRP A 84 -10.45 -8.94 -16.03
N LEU A 85 -9.39 -9.54 -16.57
CA LEU A 85 -9.38 -10.96 -16.96
C LEU A 85 -9.58 -11.89 -15.75
N ASN A 86 -8.96 -11.56 -14.60
CA ASN A 86 -9.12 -12.33 -13.37
C ASN A 86 -10.54 -12.26 -12.81
N LEU A 87 -11.17 -11.08 -12.85
CA LEU A 87 -12.58 -10.92 -12.47
C LEU A 87 -13.47 -11.78 -13.35
N ARG A 88 -13.27 -11.76 -14.67
CA ARG A 88 -14.01 -12.61 -15.63
C ARG A 88 -13.83 -14.10 -15.38
N LYS A 89 -12.63 -14.54 -15.02
CA LYS A 89 -12.36 -15.93 -14.62
C LYS A 89 -13.16 -16.32 -13.38
N SER A 90 -13.21 -15.44 -12.38
CA SER A 90 -13.98 -15.68 -11.16
C SER A 90 -15.50 -15.74 -11.38
N GLN A 91 -16.00 -15.08 -12.43
CA GLN A 91 -17.41 -15.11 -12.84
C GLN A 91 -17.78 -16.37 -13.64
N GLY A 92 -16.86 -17.33 -13.79
CA GLY A 92 -17.12 -18.60 -14.46
C GLY A 92 -17.10 -18.53 -15.99
N ILE A 93 -16.54 -17.46 -16.57
CA ILE A 93 -16.36 -17.38 -18.03
C ILE A 93 -15.34 -18.43 -18.47
N ALA A 94 -15.66 -19.12 -19.57
CA ALA A 94 -14.80 -20.16 -20.13
C ALA A 94 -13.39 -19.62 -20.44
N SER A 95 -12.37 -20.42 -20.12
CA SER A 95 -10.96 -20.08 -20.36
C SER A 95 -10.67 -19.73 -21.82
N SER A 96 -11.32 -20.42 -22.77
CA SER A 96 -11.22 -20.14 -24.21
C SER A 96 -11.68 -18.73 -24.58
N THR A 97 -12.73 -18.23 -23.93
CA THR A 97 -13.21 -16.85 -24.13
C THR A 97 -12.25 -15.84 -23.49
N ILE A 98 -11.66 -16.16 -22.35
CA ILE A 98 -10.67 -15.30 -21.67
C ILE A 98 -9.39 -15.17 -22.52
N GLU A 99 -8.89 -16.27 -23.07
CA GLU A 99 -7.74 -16.28 -23.98
C GLU A 99 -7.97 -15.42 -25.22
N ARG A 100 -9.14 -15.50 -25.85
CA ARG A 100 -9.48 -14.64 -27.00
C ARG A 100 -9.40 -13.15 -26.65
N ASN A 101 -9.91 -12.74 -25.48
CA ASN A 101 -9.84 -11.33 -25.07
C ASN A 101 -8.42 -10.83 -24.78
N ARG A 102 -7.43 -11.72 -24.60
CA ARG A 102 -6.03 -11.32 -24.38
C ARG A 102 -5.35 -10.88 -25.69
N TYR A 103 -5.86 -11.34 -26.83
CA TYR A 103 -5.29 -11.07 -28.17
C TYR A 103 -6.21 -10.23 -29.08
N SER A 104 -7.34 -9.74 -28.57
CA SER A 104 -8.28 -8.82 -29.26
C SER A 104 -8.10 -7.41 -28.75
#